data_AF-A0A942FCU5-F1
#
_entry.id   AF-A0A942FCU5-F1
#
_cell.length_a   1.000
_cell.length_b   1.000
_cell.length_c   1.000
_cell.angle_alpha   90.00
_cell.angle_beta   90.00
_cell.angle_gamma   90.00
#
_symmetry.space_group_name_H-M   'P 1'
#
loop_
_entity.id
_entity.type
_entity.pdbx_description
1 polymer ?
#
loop_
_entity_poly.entity_id
_entity_poly.type
_entity_poly.pdbx_seq_one_letter_code
_entity_poly.pdbx_strand_id
1 'polypeptide(L)' 'MEEWIRYRGKNYTFREINEIREILIAYRDRSRRFISQEICRRWGWRQPNGVLKDMICRGLLLQL' A
#
# COMPACT_ATOMS: atom_id res chain seq x y z
N MET A 1 -19.61 -5.97 3.53
CA MET A 1 -18.83 -5.81 4.77
C MET A 1 -17.85 -4.69 4.54
N GLU A 2 -17.89 -3.64 5.36
CA GLU A 2 -16.93 -2.54 5.33
C GLU A 2 -15.62 -3.03 5.94
N GLU A 3 -14.76 -3.61 5.12
CA GLU A 3 -13.44 -4.04 5.55
C GLU A 3 -12.57 -2.79 5.70
N TRP A 4 -12.10 -2.53 6.92
CA TRP A 4 -11.12 -1.50 7.24
C TRP A 4 -10.02 -2.13 8.07
N ILE A 5 -8.78 -1.66 7.88
CA ILE A 5 -7.62 -2.20 8.60
C ILE A 5 -6.91 -1.07 9.31
N ARG A 6 -6.54 -1.30 10.57
CA ARG A 6 -5.68 -0.39 11.33
C ARG A 6 -4.23 -0.81 11.18
N TYR A 7 -3.39 0.06 10.63
CA TYR A 7 -1.95 -0.19 10.51
C TYR A 7 -1.16 1.06 10.92
N ARG A 8 -0.27 0.88 11.90
CA ARG A 8 0.57 1.94 12.50
C ARG A 8 -0.21 3.20 12.90
N GLY A 9 -1.40 3.01 13.48
CA GLY A 9 -2.25 4.11 13.97
C GLY A 9 -3.11 4.79 12.90
N LYS A 10 -2.98 4.43 11.62
CA LYS A 10 -3.89 4.87 10.55
C LYS A 10 -4.94 3.78 10.29
N ASN A 11 -6.21 4.18 10.18
CA ASN A 11 -7.27 3.31 9.63
C ASN A 11 -7.29 3.49 8.11
N TYR A 12 -7.24 2.38 7.38
CA TYR A 12 -7.40 2.32 5.94
C TYR A 12 -8.83 1.94 5.62
N THR A 13 -9.46 2.78 4.80
CA THR A 13 -10.83 2.60 4.34
C THR A 13 -10.93 1.44 3.35
N PHE A 14 -12.15 0.94 3.14
CA PHE A 14 -12.43 -0.06 2.12
C PHE A 14 -11.94 0.38 0.72
N ARG A 15 -12.11 1.66 0.39
CA ARG A 15 -11.62 2.22 -0.88
C ARG A 15 -10.10 2.10 -1.01
N GLU A 16 -9.35 2.50 0.01
CA GLU A 16 -7.89 2.38 0.01
C GLU A 16 -7.43 0.92 -0.08
N ILE A 17 -8.14 0.01 0.59
CA ILE A 17 -7.87 -1.43 0.52
C ILE A 17 -8.12 -1.96 -0.90
N ASN A 18 -9.21 -1.55 -1.54
CA ASN A 18 -9.50 -1.95 -2.92
C ASN A 18 -8.48 -1.40 -3.92
N GLU A 19 -8.03 -0.15 -3.76
CA GLU A 19 -6.96 0.41 -4.59
C GLU A 19 -5.67 -0.43 -4.48
N ILE A 20 -5.32 -0.91 -3.29
CA ILE A 20 -4.18 -1.82 -3.11
C ILE A 20 -4.44 -3.16 -3.82
N ARG A 21 -5.64 -3.74 -3.67
CA ARG A 21 -6.02 -5.02 -4.31
C ARG A 21 -5.97 -4.93 -5.84
N GLU A 22 -6.43 -3.83 -6.42
CA GLU A 22 -6.33 -3.57 -7.86
C GLU A 22 -4.88 -3.55 -8.35
N ILE A 23 -3.98 -2.91 -7.58
CA ILE A 23 -2.54 -2.89 -7.90
C ILE A 23 -1.93 -4.29 -7.77
N LEU A 24 -2.31 -5.06 -6.75
CA LEU A 24 -1.86 -6.45 -6.57
C LEU A 24 -2.27 -7.33 -7.77
N ILE A 25 -3.51 -7.18 -8.24
CA ILE A 25 -4.03 -7.91 -9.41
C ILE A 25 -3.30 -7.47 -10.69
N ALA A 26 -3.17 -6.17 -10.92
CA ALA A 26 -2.53 -5.62 -12.12
C ALA A 26 -1.05 -6.01 -12.25
N TYR A 27 -0.37 -6.26 -11.12
CA TYR A 27 1.05 -6.57 -11.09
C TYR A 27 1.37 -7.88 -10.37
N ARG A 28 0.49 -8.89 -10.51
CA ARG A 28 0.58 -10.18 -9.82
C ARG A 28 1.93 -10.91 -9.97
N ASP A 29 2.60 -10.73 -11.12
CA ASP A 29 3.88 -11.40 -11.43
C ASP A 29 5.11 -10.56 -10.99
N ARG A 30 4.88 -9.39 -10.38
CA ARG A 30 5.94 -8.49 -9.93
C ARG A 30 6.25 -8.73 -8.46
N SER A 31 7.49 -8.41 -8.08
CA SER A 31 7.92 -8.55 -6.69
C SER A 31 7.15 -7.61 -5.76
N ARG A 32 6.99 -8.01 -4.49
CA ARG A 32 6.45 -7.14 -3.42
C ARG A 32 7.19 -5.80 -3.31
N ARG A 33 8.49 -5.75 -3.67
CA ARG A 33 9.27 -4.51 -3.77
C ARG A 33 8.69 -3.58 -4.83
N PHE A 34 8.41 -4.08 -6.03
CA PHE A 34 7.82 -3.28 -7.08
C PHE A 34 6.43 -2.75 -6.66
N ILE A 35 5.59 -3.65 -6.14
CA ILE A 35 4.21 -3.32 -5.73
C ILE A 35 4.18 -2.25 -4.64
N SER A 36 4.98 -2.41 -3.57
CA SER A 36 5.05 -1.41 -2.49
C SER A 36 5.53 -0.04 -2.97
N GLN A 37 6.50 0.00 -3.88
CA GLN A 37 6.94 1.26 -4.48
C GLN A 37 5.84 1.89 -5.34
N GLU A 38 5.10 1.09 -6.10
CA GLU A 38 4.03 1.58 -6.97
C GLU A 38 2.86 2.18 -6.17
N ILE A 39 2.45 1.50 -5.09
CA ILE A 39 1.46 2.05 -4.14
C ILE A 39 1.98 3.39 -3.58
N CYS A 40 3.22 3.43 -3.12
CA CYS A 40 3.79 4.67 -2.60
C CYS A 40 3.86 5.79 -3.64
N ARG A 41 4.09 5.49 -4.93
CA ARG A 41 4.06 6.50 -6.00
C ARG A 41 2.66 7.04 -6.22
N ARG A 42 1.67 6.16 -6.39
CA ARG A 42 0.27 6.55 -6.66
C ARG A 42 -0.35 7.35 -5.53
N TRP A 43 -0.06 6.97 -4.28
CA TRP A 43 -0.56 7.67 -3.10
C TRP A 43 0.29 8.87 -2.68
N GLY A 44 1.36 9.19 -3.40
CA GLY A 44 2.31 10.22 -2.99
C GLY A 44 2.95 9.94 -1.62
N TRP A 45 2.98 8.67 -1.19
CA TRP A 45 3.38 8.27 0.15
C TRP A 45 4.90 8.30 0.30
N ARG A 46 5.39 9.50 0.61
CA ARG A 46 6.81 9.85 0.71
C ARG A 46 7.18 10.35 2.10
N GLN A 47 8.47 10.27 2.39
CA GLN A 47 9.12 10.95 3.50
C GLN A 47 9.33 12.44 3.16
N PRO A 48 9.62 13.31 4.15
CA PRO A 48 9.91 14.72 3.89
C PRO A 48 11.07 14.96 2.91
N ASN A 49 12.03 14.02 2.84
CA ASN A 49 13.14 14.05 1.87
C ASN A 49 12.77 13.49 0.48
N GLY A 50 11.50 13.22 0.21
CA GLY A 50 11.02 12.72 -1.09
C GLY A 50 11.16 11.21 -1.31
N VAL A 51 11.86 10.48 -0.44
CA VAL A 51 12.01 9.01 -0.57
C VAL A 51 10.69 8.30 -0.31
N LEU A 52 10.37 7.27 -1.10
CA LEU A 52 9.16 6.46 -0.92
C LEU A 52 9.15 5.76 0.45
N LYS A 53 7.97 5.66 1.08
CA LYS A 53 7.78 4.90 2.32
C LYS A 53 7.53 3.40 2.05
N ASP A 54 8.25 2.81 1.08
CA ASP A 54 7.96 1.46 0.59
C ASP A 54 8.16 0.37 1.66
N MET A 55 9.12 0.55 2.58
CA MET A 55 9.26 -0.35 3.74
C MET A 55 8.02 -0.37 4.64
N ILE A 56 7.40 0.78 4.87
CA ILE A 56 6.17 0.87 5.68
C ILE A 56 5.00 0.26 4.89
N CYS A 57 4.91 0.54 3.59
CA CYS A 57 3.90 -0.06 2.73
C CYS A 57 4.00 -1.59 2.68
N ARG A 58 5.20 -2.17 2.65
CA ARG A 58 5.38 -3.63 2.71
C ARG A 58 4.80 -4.25 3.97
N GLY A 59 4.90 -3.58 5.11
CA GLY A 59 4.27 -4.05 6.34
C GLY A 59 2.74 -4.02 6.26
N LEU A 60 2.16 -2.98 5.64
CA LEU A 60 0.72 -2.92 5.36
C LEU A 60 0.27 -4.09 4.47
N LEU A 61 1.04 -4.42 3.43
CA LEU A 61 0.74 -5.53 2.52
C LEU A 61 0.74 -6.91 3.19
N LEU A 62 1.33 -7.07 4.38
CA LEU A 62 1.28 -8.32 5.15
C LEU A 62 0.03 -8.44 6.03
N GLN A 63 -0.78 -7.38 6.12
CA GLN A 63 -2.01 -7.35 6.90
C GLN A 63 -3.26 -7.40 6.00
N LEU A 64 -3.05 -7.45 4.67
CA LEU A 64 -4.06 -7.48 3.61
C LEU A 64 -4.06 -8.86 2.95
#